data_AF-A0A2B2LVQ9-F1
#
_entry.id   AF-A0A2B2LVQ9-F1
#
_cell.length_a   1.000
_cell.length_b   1.000
_cell.length_c   1.000
_cell.angle_alpha   90.00
_cell.angle_beta   90.00
_cell.angle_gamma   90.00
#
_symmetry.space_group_name_H-M   'P 1'
#
loop_
_entity.id
_entity.type
_entity.pdbx_description
1 polymer ?
#
loop_
_entity_poly.entity_id
_entity_poly.type
_entity_poly.pdbx_seq_one_letter_code
_entity_poly.pdbx_strand_id
1 'polypeptide(L)'
;MSLDCRIRESIQEESNGIVAPPELKEKVIVQIKMNQGGRKRKKKKRLIAGVLAAALLIPTTGFAYQSIMADGIYGSFENLKKHAGTMTLEAYMRFSAKLSEAKDEMGAKEYEEFTKELKKLTNAKLAYGDSNGNIDYDQLSPAKRDEMKRVSMGLQPYFDKLNGHKSSEEVLTQEEFDHYVEALMTYEIVQVKTKSTGGMKVEDVPEAYKERFIQAERFMEYVDEKVR
;
A
#
# COMPACT_ATOMS: atom_id res chain seq x y z
N MET A 1 -29.29 -35.91 14.76
CA MET A 1 -29.28 -34.79 13.79
C MET A 1 -29.20 -33.48 14.57
N SER A 2 -28.29 -32.57 14.20
CA SER A 2 -28.08 -31.31 14.91
C SER A 2 -29.09 -30.24 14.51
N LEU A 3 -29.32 -29.27 15.40
CA LEU A 3 -30.24 -28.14 15.20
C LEU A 3 -29.89 -27.32 13.95
N ASP A 4 -28.60 -27.21 13.61
CA ASP A 4 -28.12 -26.49 12.44
C ASP A 4 -28.64 -27.08 11.12
N CYS A 5 -28.79 -28.41 11.04
CA CYS A 5 -29.33 -29.04 9.84
C CYS A 5 -30.81 -28.68 9.63
N ARG A 6 -31.60 -28.66 10.71
CA ARG A 6 -33.04 -28.33 10.61
C ARG A 6 -33.28 -26.87 10.23
N ILE A 7 -32.46 -25.95 10.75
CA ILE A 7 -32.55 -24.52 10.41
C ILE A 7 -32.19 -24.29 8.94
N ARG A 8 -31.18 -24.99 8.43
CA ARG A 8 -30.78 -24.88 7.03
C ARG A 8 -31.86 -25.42 6.09
N GLU A 9 -32.44 -26.56 6.44
CA GLU A 9 -33.53 -27.17 5.66
C GLU A 9 -34.78 -26.28 5.65
N SER A 10 -35.17 -25.71 6.80
CA SER A 10 -36.36 -24.85 6.87
C SER A 10 -36.21 -23.56 6.05
N ILE A 11 -35.01 -22.97 6.03
CA ILE A 11 -34.73 -21.77 5.22
C ILE A 11 -34.74 -22.11 3.72
N GLN A 12 -34.22 -23.29 3.34
CA GLN A 12 -34.25 -23.74 1.94
C GLN A 12 -35.68 -24.03 1.47
N GLU A 13 -36.51 -24.64 2.31
CA GLU A 13 -37.92 -24.92 1.99
C GLU A 13 -38.73 -23.64 1.82
N GLU A 14 -38.56 -22.63 2.69
CA GLU A 14 -39.21 -21.32 2.55
C GLU A 14 -38.76 -20.56 1.29
N SER A 15 -37.50 -20.72 0.88
CA SER A 15 -36.95 -20.03 -0.29
C SER A 15 -37.55 -20.50 -1.62
N ASN A 16 -37.99 -21.75 -1.69
CA ASN A 16 -38.58 -22.35 -2.90
C ASN A 16 -39.99 -21.80 -3.20
N GLY A 17 -40.65 -21.15 -2.23
CA GLY A 17 -41.95 -20.49 -2.40
C GLY A 17 -41.87 -19.04 -2.89
N ILE A 18 -40.67 -18.44 -2.93
CA ILE A 18 -40.48 -17.02 -3.26
C ILE A 18 -40.30 -16.86 -4.77
N VAL A 19 -41.39 -16.60 -5.49
CA VAL A 19 -41.33 -16.22 -6.90
C VAL A 19 -41.01 -14.73 -6.99
N ALA A 20 -39.76 -14.42 -7.34
CA ALA A 20 -39.29 -13.04 -7.47
C ALA A 20 -40.06 -12.27 -8.57
N PRO A 21 -40.66 -11.10 -8.25
CA PRO A 21 -41.30 -10.22 -9.22
C PRO A 21 -40.44 -9.95 -10.46
N PRO A 22 -40.99 -10.00 -11.69
CA PRO A 22 -40.23 -9.83 -12.92
C PRO A 22 -39.50 -8.47 -13.00
N GLU A 23 -40.05 -7.43 -12.39
CA GLU A 23 -39.44 -6.11 -12.25
C GLU A 23 -38.12 -6.12 -11.45
N LEU A 24 -37.98 -7.04 -10.49
CA LEU A 24 -36.74 -7.22 -9.73
C LEU A 24 -35.67 -7.91 -10.59
N LYS A 25 -36.06 -8.89 -11.42
CA LYS A 25 -35.13 -9.50 -12.38
C LYS A 25 -34.64 -8.47 -13.38
N GLU A 26 -35.53 -7.61 -13.88
CA GLU A 26 -35.17 -6.56 -14.82
C GLU A 26 -34.28 -5.48 -14.19
N LYS A 27 -34.60 -5.01 -12.98
CA LYS A 27 -33.72 -4.10 -12.21
C LYS A 27 -32.34 -4.71 -11.92
N VAL A 28 -32.28 -6.00 -11.61
CA VAL A 28 -31.02 -6.72 -11.39
C VAL A 28 -30.24 -6.88 -12.70
N ILE A 29 -30.89 -7.21 -13.82
CA ILE A 29 -30.24 -7.31 -15.14
C ILE A 29 -29.74 -5.94 -15.60
N VAL A 30 -30.50 -4.87 -15.37
CA VAL A 30 -30.08 -3.48 -15.67
C VAL A 30 -28.90 -3.06 -14.79
N GLN A 31 -28.89 -3.38 -13.49
CA GLN A 31 -27.74 -3.14 -12.62
C GLN A 31 -26.51 -3.98 -13.02
N ILE A 32 -26.70 -5.22 -13.46
CA ILE A 32 -25.61 -6.09 -13.95
C ILE A 32 -25.06 -5.54 -15.27
N LYS A 33 -25.90 -5.11 -16.21
CA LYS A 33 -25.47 -4.52 -17.50
C LYS A 33 -24.81 -3.14 -17.32
N MET A 34 -25.34 -2.27 -16.44
CA MET A 34 -24.70 -0.99 -16.09
C MET A 34 -23.33 -1.21 -15.43
N ASN A 35 -23.15 -2.28 -14.64
CA ASN A 35 -21.85 -2.64 -14.05
C ASN A 35 -20.88 -3.33 -15.03
N GLN A 36 -21.35 -3.84 -16.17
CA GLN A 36 -20.51 -4.49 -17.19
C GLN A 36 -20.03 -3.53 -18.29
N GLY A 37 -20.74 -2.42 -18.56
CA GLY A 37 -20.33 -1.39 -19.53
C GLY A 37 -19.20 -0.45 -19.09
N GLY A 38 -18.84 -0.45 -17.80
CA GLY A 38 -17.76 0.40 -17.23
C GLY A 38 -16.41 -0.30 -17.05
N ARG A 39 -16.20 -1.46 -17.70
CA ARG A 39 -15.05 -2.35 -17.41
C ARG A 39 -13.70 -1.89 -17.98
N LYS A 40 -13.63 -0.71 -18.62
CA LYS A 40 -12.37 -0.09 -19.10
C LYS A 40 -11.87 1.11 -18.29
N ARG A 41 -12.49 1.47 -17.15
CA ARG A 41 -12.01 2.60 -16.33
C ARG A 41 -12.28 2.47 -14.84
N LYS A 42 -12.21 1.25 -14.30
CA LYS A 42 -11.92 1.10 -12.86
C LYS A 42 -10.40 1.16 -12.71
N LYS A 43 -9.82 2.38 -12.73
CA LYS A 43 -8.51 2.58 -12.07
C LYS A 43 -8.68 1.93 -10.71
N LYS A 44 -7.93 0.87 -10.43
CA LYS A 44 -7.90 0.24 -9.11
C LYS A 44 -7.49 1.35 -8.15
N LYS A 45 -8.46 2.02 -7.53
CA LYS A 45 -8.27 2.91 -6.39
C LYS A 45 -7.88 2.02 -5.22
N ARG A 46 -6.68 1.46 -5.32
CA ARG A 46 -5.99 0.89 -4.20
C ARG A 46 -5.69 2.08 -3.29
N LEU A 47 -6.33 2.12 -2.14
CA LEU A 47 -6.11 3.12 -1.11
C LEU A 47 -4.64 3.01 -0.69
N ILE A 48 -3.80 3.90 -1.22
CA ILE A 48 -2.40 4.00 -0.80
C ILE A 48 -2.40 4.72 0.54
N ALA A 49 -2.60 3.96 1.61
CA ALA A 49 -2.34 4.42 2.95
C ALA A 49 -0.84 4.68 3.18
N GLY A 50 -0.56 5.81 3.81
CA GLY A 50 0.81 6.21 4.15
C GLY A 50 1.59 5.10 4.85
N VAL A 51 2.92 5.24 4.78
CA VAL A 51 4.00 4.40 5.33
C VAL A 51 4.47 3.25 4.46
N LEU A 52 3.60 2.50 3.80
CA LEU A 52 4.00 1.28 3.06
C LEU A 52 2.98 0.81 2.01
N ALA A 53 1.84 1.49 1.84
CA ALA A 53 0.73 0.85 1.13
C ALA A 53 0.87 0.81 -0.38
N ALA A 54 1.73 1.57 -1.06
CA ALA A 54 1.84 1.43 -2.51
C ALA A 54 2.33 0.03 -2.92
N ALA A 55 3.16 -0.60 -2.09
CA ALA A 55 3.77 -1.90 -2.36
C ALA A 55 3.07 -3.11 -1.71
N LEU A 56 2.00 -2.93 -0.94
CA LEU A 56 1.42 -4.00 -0.11
C LEU A 56 -0.06 -4.30 -0.40
N LEU A 57 -0.52 -4.04 -1.62
CA LEU A 57 -1.93 -4.11 -2.01
C LEU A 57 -2.34 -5.46 -2.64
N ILE A 58 -1.92 -6.57 -2.04
CA ILE A 58 -2.47 -7.90 -2.35
C ILE A 58 -3.40 -8.29 -1.20
N PRO A 59 -4.64 -8.75 -1.47
CA PRO A 59 -5.48 -9.39 -0.45
C PRO A 59 -4.82 -10.71 -0.03
N THR A 60 -4.26 -10.77 1.18
CA THR A 60 -3.64 -11.98 1.70
C THR A 60 -4.68 -12.79 2.47
N THR A 61 -4.99 -13.97 1.95
CA THR A 61 -5.89 -14.93 2.60
C THR A 61 -5.08 -15.79 3.56
N GLY A 62 -5.19 -15.51 4.86
CA GLY A 62 -4.68 -16.40 5.91
C GLY A 62 -3.71 -15.72 6.87
N PHE A 63 -4.22 -15.17 7.97
CA PHE A 63 -3.39 -14.83 9.12
C PHE A 63 -3.05 -16.12 9.88
N ALA A 64 -1.89 -16.72 9.59
CA ALA A 64 -1.26 -17.63 10.53
C ALA A 64 -0.46 -16.78 11.54
N TYR A 65 -0.73 -16.95 12.84
CA TYR A 65 0.00 -16.34 13.95
C TYR A 65 1.44 -16.91 14.08
N GLN A 66 2.24 -16.82 13.02
CA GLN A 66 3.68 -17.07 13.11
C GLN A 66 4.41 -15.76 13.45
N SER A 67 5.58 -15.91 14.08
CA SER A 67 6.46 -14.86 14.65
C SER A 67 6.19 -13.45 14.13
N ILE A 68 6.01 -12.50 15.05
CA ILE A 68 5.83 -11.07 14.72
C ILE A 68 7.16 -10.54 14.14
N MET A 69 7.37 -10.75 12.84
CA MET A 69 8.54 -10.30 12.08
C MET A 69 8.72 -8.78 12.19
N ALA A 70 7.62 -8.06 12.35
CA ALA A 70 7.62 -6.62 12.57
C ALA A 70 8.41 -6.20 13.83
N ASP A 71 8.52 -7.07 14.86
CA ASP A 71 9.34 -6.79 16.05
C ASP A 71 10.83 -6.69 15.69
N GLY A 72 11.30 -7.41 14.66
CA GLY A 72 12.68 -7.28 14.18
C GLY A 72 13.01 -5.89 13.59
N ILE A 73 11.98 -5.18 13.12
CA ILE A 73 12.08 -3.85 12.51
C ILE A 73 11.78 -2.75 13.54
N TYR A 74 10.62 -2.83 14.20
CA TYR A 74 10.13 -1.80 15.12
C TYR A 74 10.45 -2.06 16.60
N GLY A 75 10.99 -3.22 16.95
CA GLY A 75 11.20 -3.66 18.32
C GLY A 75 9.93 -4.21 18.96
N SER A 76 8.83 -3.46 18.90
CA SER A 76 7.50 -3.89 19.34
C SER A 76 6.39 -2.98 18.82
N PHE A 77 5.15 -3.43 18.89
CA PHE A 77 3.97 -2.59 18.61
C PHE A 77 3.89 -1.38 19.57
N GLU A 78 4.24 -1.54 20.84
CA GLU A 78 4.24 -0.44 21.80
C GLU A 78 5.25 0.65 21.41
N ASN A 79 6.42 0.26 20.90
CA ASN A 79 7.42 1.22 20.44
C ASN A 79 6.91 2.01 19.23
N LEU A 80 6.23 1.35 18.29
CA LEU A 80 5.58 2.02 17.16
C LEU A 80 4.51 3.01 17.64
N LYS A 81 3.63 2.58 18.56
CA LYS A 81 2.52 3.41 19.06
C LYS A 81 2.99 4.68 19.79
N LYS A 82 4.17 4.65 20.43
CA LYS A 82 4.78 5.84 21.06
C LYS A 82 5.10 6.95 20.06
N HIS A 83 5.40 6.61 18.80
CA HIS A 83 5.88 7.55 17.79
C HIS A 83 4.84 7.82 16.68
N ALA A 84 3.99 6.84 16.37
CA ALA A 84 2.95 6.93 15.34
C ALA A 84 1.58 6.55 15.93
N GLY A 85 0.95 7.51 16.63
CA GLY A 85 -0.25 7.27 17.44
C GLY A 85 -1.49 6.80 16.67
N THR A 86 -1.53 6.96 15.34
CA THR A 86 -2.63 6.48 14.49
C THR A 86 -2.44 5.03 14.04
N MET A 87 -1.28 4.41 14.31
CA MET A 87 -0.99 3.04 13.89
C MET A 87 -1.78 2.01 14.70
N THR A 88 -2.45 1.10 13.98
CA THR A 88 -3.24 0.04 14.58
C THR A 88 -2.46 -1.27 14.66
N LEU A 89 -2.85 -2.15 15.59
CA LEU A 89 -2.29 -3.50 15.67
C LEU A 89 -2.52 -4.28 14.37
N GLU A 90 -3.64 -4.04 13.70
CA GLU A 90 -3.94 -4.64 12.40
C GLU A 90 -2.92 -4.22 11.33
N ALA A 91 -2.56 -2.93 11.24
CA ALA A 91 -1.53 -2.46 10.32
C ALA A 91 -0.17 -3.10 10.63
N TYR A 92 0.15 -3.22 11.92
CA TYR A 92 1.37 -3.88 12.40
C TYR A 92 1.42 -5.37 12.01
N MET A 93 0.33 -6.11 12.21
CA MET A 93 0.24 -7.52 11.83
C MET A 93 0.27 -7.73 10.31
N ARG A 94 -0.38 -6.84 9.54
CA ARG A 94 -0.29 -6.87 8.06
C ARG A 94 1.15 -6.64 7.59
N PHE A 95 1.87 -5.69 8.20
CA PHE A 95 3.28 -5.49 7.91
C PHE A 95 4.12 -6.73 8.25
N SER A 96 3.88 -7.35 9.40
CA SER A 96 4.55 -8.60 9.79
C SER A 96 4.31 -9.74 8.80
N ALA A 97 3.07 -9.91 8.33
CA ALA A 97 2.73 -10.92 7.33
C ALA A 97 3.48 -10.68 6.01
N LYS A 98 3.62 -9.41 5.60
CA LYS A 98 4.34 -9.04 4.39
C LYS A 98 5.85 -9.24 4.49
N LEU A 99 6.44 -9.01 5.67
CA LEU A 99 7.83 -9.40 5.92
C LEU A 99 8.01 -10.93 5.82
N SER A 100 7.03 -11.70 6.29
CA SER A 100 7.05 -13.15 6.15
C SER A 100 6.99 -13.59 4.69
N GLU A 101 6.07 -13.01 3.89
CA GLU A 101 5.99 -13.28 2.45
C GLU A 101 7.30 -12.92 1.74
N ALA A 102 7.90 -11.78 2.08
CA ALA A 102 9.19 -11.39 1.52
C ALA A 102 10.30 -12.40 1.84
N LYS A 103 10.28 -12.99 3.05
CA LYS A 103 11.22 -14.04 3.44
C LYS A 103 11.06 -15.32 2.63
N ASP A 104 9.83 -15.64 2.22
CA ASP A 104 9.55 -16.82 1.40
C ASP A 104 9.95 -16.60 -0.08
N GLU A 105 9.88 -15.37 -0.58
CA GLU A 105 10.27 -14.99 -1.95
C GLU A 105 11.77 -14.67 -2.13
N MET A 106 12.48 -14.42 -1.03
CA MET A 106 13.89 -14.01 -1.03
C MET A 106 14.80 -15.09 -0.45
N GLY A 107 16.03 -15.17 -0.96
CA GLY A 107 17.07 -15.96 -0.30
C GLY A 107 17.42 -15.39 1.08
N ALA A 108 17.96 -16.20 1.98
CA ALA A 108 18.27 -15.75 3.35
C ALA A 108 19.17 -14.50 3.41
N LYS A 109 20.19 -14.42 2.54
CA LYS A 109 21.11 -13.27 2.45
C LYS A 109 20.40 -12.03 1.90
N GLU A 110 19.62 -12.20 0.84
CA GLU A 110 18.84 -11.13 0.21
C GLU A 110 17.82 -10.55 1.22
N TYR A 111 17.15 -11.40 1.99
CA TYR A 111 16.21 -10.98 3.02
C TYR A 111 16.91 -10.23 4.18
N GLU A 112 18.11 -10.65 4.57
CA GLU A 112 18.91 -9.94 5.58
C GLU A 112 19.31 -8.54 5.10
N GLU A 113 19.75 -8.40 3.85
CA GLU A 113 20.06 -7.11 3.24
C GLU A 113 18.82 -6.21 3.13
N PHE A 114 17.70 -6.76 2.64
CA PHE A 114 16.42 -6.08 2.57
C PHE A 114 15.97 -5.54 3.93
N THR A 115 15.94 -6.39 4.96
CA THR A 115 15.48 -6.00 6.30
C THR A 115 16.42 -4.99 6.97
N LYS A 116 17.72 -5.08 6.71
CA LYS A 116 18.71 -4.09 7.17
C LYS A 116 18.45 -2.70 6.57
N GLU A 117 18.23 -2.61 5.26
CA GLU A 117 17.91 -1.34 4.60
C GLU A 117 16.52 -0.82 5.03
N LEU A 118 15.54 -1.72 5.13
CA LEU A 118 14.19 -1.37 5.56
C LEU A 118 14.19 -0.76 6.96
N LYS A 119 15.03 -1.28 7.86
CA LYS A 119 15.19 -0.76 9.21
C LYS A 119 15.69 0.68 9.24
N LYS A 120 16.53 1.09 8.28
CA LYS A 120 16.96 2.50 8.15
C LYS A 120 15.77 3.39 7.80
N LEU A 121 14.96 2.97 6.84
CA LEU A 121 13.74 3.69 6.45
C LEU A 121 12.76 3.80 7.62
N THR A 122 12.47 2.70 8.32
CA THR A 122 11.51 2.72 9.42
C THR A 122 12.02 3.52 10.62
N ASN A 123 13.31 3.48 10.93
CA ASN A 123 13.91 4.33 11.96
C ASN A 123 13.78 5.81 11.61
N ALA A 124 14.00 6.18 10.34
CA ALA A 124 13.77 7.54 9.88
C ALA A 124 12.30 7.94 10.01
N LYS A 125 11.35 7.05 9.68
CA LYS A 125 9.92 7.31 9.85
C LYS A 125 9.53 7.47 11.32
N LEU A 126 10.16 6.74 12.26
CA LEU A 126 9.94 6.94 13.70
C LEU A 126 10.50 8.28 14.20
N ALA A 127 11.61 8.74 13.63
CA ALA A 127 12.29 9.96 14.08
C ALA A 127 11.74 11.25 13.44
N TYR A 128 11.32 11.19 12.18
CA TYR A 128 10.96 12.36 11.37
C TYR A 128 9.55 12.29 10.76
N GLY A 129 8.84 11.18 10.96
CA GLY A 129 7.50 11.01 10.43
C GLY A 129 6.46 11.84 11.19
N ASP A 130 5.40 12.22 10.49
CA ASP A 130 4.19 12.77 11.09
C ASP A 130 3.42 11.71 11.89
N SER A 131 2.21 12.04 12.37
CA SER A 131 1.37 11.08 13.11
C SER A 131 1.05 9.80 12.33
N ASN A 132 1.15 9.86 11.01
CA ASN A 132 0.94 8.76 10.10
C ASN A 132 2.26 8.11 9.66
N GLY A 133 3.43 8.54 10.13
CA GLY A 133 4.73 8.01 9.73
C GLY A 133 5.22 8.48 8.36
N ASN A 134 4.61 9.52 7.78
CA ASN A 134 5.06 10.13 6.54
C ASN A 134 6.10 11.22 6.83
N ILE A 135 7.17 11.27 6.05
CA ILE A 135 8.29 12.20 6.22
C ILE A 135 8.14 13.40 5.28
N ASP A 136 8.23 14.60 5.84
CA ASP A 136 8.40 15.82 5.06
C ASP A 136 9.87 16.00 4.69
N TYR A 137 10.27 15.41 3.56
CA TYR A 137 11.69 15.42 3.14
C TYR A 137 12.25 16.81 2.87
N ASP A 138 11.40 17.82 2.61
CA ASP A 138 11.84 19.22 2.43
C ASP A 138 12.28 19.87 3.76
N GLN A 139 11.90 19.28 4.91
CA GLN A 139 12.28 19.76 6.25
C GLN A 139 13.54 19.07 6.80
N LEU A 140 14.08 18.07 6.09
CA LEU A 140 15.31 17.40 6.50
C LEU A 140 16.53 18.25 6.14
N SER A 141 17.63 18.04 6.86
CA SER A 141 18.92 18.59 6.44
C SER A 141 19.30 18.01 5.07
N PRO A 142 20.07 18.74 4.23
CA PRO A 142 20.47 18.24 2.90
C PRO A 142 21.12 16.86 2.96
N ALA A 143 22.05 16.66 3.90
CA ALA A 143 22.71 15.38 4.10
C ALA A 143 21.74 14.25 4.47
N LYS A 144 20.72 14.54 5.30
CA LYS A 144 19.73 13.54 5.70
C LYS A 144 18.75 13.24 4.57
N ARG A 145 18.35 14.24 3.78
CA ARG A 145 17.53 14.04 2.58
C ARG A 145 18.25 13.14 1.57
N ASP A 146 19.53 13.39 1.33
CA ASP A 146 20.34 12.58 0.42
C ASP A 146 20.53 11.14 0.94
N GLU A 147 20.75 10.97 2.24
CA GLU A 147 20.77 9.65 2.88
C GLU A 147 19.44 8.92 2.63
N MET A 148 18.30 9.58 2.87
CA MET A 148 16.99 8.98 2.66
C MET A 148 16.71 8.63 1.21
N LYS A 149 17.15 9.48 0.27
CA LYS A 149 17.06 9.18 -1.16
C LYS A 149 17.81 7.91 -1.52
N ARG A 150 19.05 7.74 -1.03
CA ARG A 150 19.85 6.52 -1.26
C ARG A 150 19.22 5.28 -0.63
N VAL A 151 18.64 5.41 0.57
CA VAL A 151 17.88 4.32 1.21
C VAL A 151 16.67 3.93 0.35
N SER A 152 15.92 4.90 -0.16
CA SER A 152 14.78 4.64 -1.05
C SER A 152 15.20 3.98 -2.35
N MET A 153 16.29 4.44 -2.98
CA MET A 153 16.86 3.81 -4.18
C MET A 153 17.24 2.35 -3.91
N GLY A 154 17.95 2.06 -2.81
CA GLY A 154 18.36 0.71 -2.47
C GLY A 154 17.19 -0.22 -2.11
N LEU A 155 16.09 0.32 -1.60
CA LEU A 155 14.89 -0.46 -1.28
C LEU A 155 13.98 -0.72 -2.49
N GLN A 156 14.05 0.12 -3.52
CA GLN A 156 13.12 0.08 -4.64
C GLN A 156 13.09 -1.27 -5.39
N PRO A 157 14.23 -1.92 -5.70
CA PRO A 157 14.21 -3.23 -6.37
C PRO A 157 13.49 -4.31 -5.56
N TYR A 158 13.64 -4.30 -4.23
CA TYR A 158 12.93 -5.22 -3.35
C TYR A 158 11.41 -4.96 -3.39
N PHE A 159 10.99 -3.69 -3.38
CA PHE A 159 9.59 -3.35 -3.52
C PHE A 159 9.02 -3.74 -4.88
N ASP A 160 9.76 -3.55 -5.97
CA ASP A 160 9.32 -3.96 -7.29
C ASP A 160 9.11 -5.48 -7.36
N LYS A 161 10.08 -6.27 -6.85
CA LYS A 161 9.99 -7.73 -6.75
C LYS A 161 8.77 -8.19 -5.95
N LEU A 162 8.58 -7.63 -4.74
CA LEU A 162 7.45 -7.98 -3.86
C LEU A 162 6.08 -7.57 -4.42
N ASN A 163 6.06 -6.65 -5.39
CA ASN A 163 4.85 -6.29 -6.12
C ASN A 163 4.62 -7.14 -7.38
N GLY A 164 5.53 -8.05 -7.71
CA GLY A 164 5.53 -8.79 -8.96
C GLY A 164 5.77 -7.91 -10.19
N HIS A 165 6.46 -6.78 -10.02
CA HIS A 165 6.86 -5.89 -11.09
C HIS A 165 8.30 -6.18 -11.54
N LYS A 166 8.66 -5.74 -12.75
CA LYS A 166 10.07 -5.66 -13.17
C LYS A 166 10.79 -4.63 -12.30
N SER A 167 12.10 -4.82 -12.09
CA SER A 167 12.91 -3.83 -11.38
C SER A 167 12.91 -2.50 -12.13
N SER A 168 12.43 -1.44 -11.47
CA SER A 168 12.45 -0.09 -12.03
C SER A 168 13.88 0.40 -12.23
N GLU A 169 14.83 -0.02 -11.40
CA GLU A 169 16.26 0.27 -11.57
C GLU A 169 16.83 -0.33 -12.87
N GLU A 170 16.34 -1.50 -13.28
CA GLU A 170 16.79 -2.18 -14.51
C GLU A 170 16.11 -1.66 -15.77
N VAL A 171 14.85 -1.23 -15.67
CA VAL A 171 14.02 -0.80 -16.82
C VAL A 171 14.21 0.68 -17.14
N LEU A 172 14.53 1.49 -16.15
CA LEU A 172 14.73 2.94 -16.31
C LEU A 172 16.20 3.26 -16.55
N THR A 173 16.44 4.39 -17.22
CA THR A 173 17.77 5.01 -17.19
C THR A 173 18.09 5.52 -15.78
N GLN A 174 19.37 5.74 -15.47
CA GLN A 174 19.80 6.28 -14.17
C GLN A 174 19.09 7.60 -13.82
N GLU A 175 18.92 8.49 -14.82
CA GLU A 175 18.24 9.77 -14.64
C GLU A 175 16.74 9.59 -14.37
N GLU A 176 16.09 8.68 -15.10
CA GLU A 176 14.68 8.35 -14.85
C GLU A 176 14.48 7.69 -13.48
N PHE A 177 15.39 6.83 -13.05
CA PHE A 177 15.31 6.17 -11.74
C PHE A 177 15.50 7.18 -10.60
N ASP A 178 16.45 8.11 -10.74
CA ASP A 178 16.65 9.20 -9.79
C ASP A 178 15.40 10.08 -9.68
N HIS A 179 14.81 10.45 -10.82
CA HIS A 179 13.57 11.22 -10.87
C HIS A 179 12.38 10.44 -10.31
N TYR A 180 12.33 9.12 -10.48
CA TYR A 180 11.28 8.28 -9.94
C TYR A 180 11.30 8.32 -8.41
N VAL A 181 12.48 8.18 -7.80
CA VAL A 181 12.63 8.25 -6.34
C VAL A 181 12.26 9.65 -5.83
N GLU A 182 12.62 10.71 -6.54
CA GLU A 182 12.20 12.07 -6.19
C GLU A 182 10.69 12.29 -6.30
N ALA A 183 10.03 11.66 -7.28
CA ALA A 183 8.58 11.66 -7.40
C ALA A 183 7.90 10.94 -6.23
N LEU A 184 8.44 9.79 -5.79
CA LEU A 184 7.96 9.07 -4.61
C LEU A 184 8.11 9.92 -3.32
N MET A 185 9.27 10.56 -3.13
CA MET A 185 9.50 11.46 -1.99
C MET A 185 8.57 12.68 -2.02
N THR A 186 8.34 13.24 -3.20
CA THR A 186 7.38 14.33 -3.41
C THR A 186 5.97 13.90 -3.03
N TYR A 187 5.54 12.71 -3.44
CA TYR A 187 4.24 12.18 -3.10
C TYR A 187 4.05 12.08 -1.58
N GLU A 188 5.07 11.60 -0.84
CA GLU A 188 5.04 11.52 0.62
C GLU A 188 5.04 12.91 1.30
N ILE A 189 5.80 13.89 0.79
CA ILE A 189 5.73 15.29 1.27
C ILE A 189 4.28 15.80 1.18
N VAL A 190 3.62 15.58 0.05
CA VAL A 190 2.24 16.04 -0.15
C VAL A 190 1.27 15.31 0.76
N GLN A 191 1.50 14.03 1.09
CA GLN A 191 0.73 13.32 2.12
C GLN A 191 0.85 13.99 3.49
N VAL A 192 2.04 14.46 3.88
CA VAL A 192 2.21 15.23 5.13
C VAL A 192 1.42 16.53 5.07
N LYS A 193 1.54 17.30 3.97
CA LYS A 193 0.88 18.61 3.86
C LYS A 193 -0.65 18.53 3.86
N THR A 194 -1.20 17.45 3.30
CA THR A 194 -2.64 17.20 3.23
C THR A 194 -3.17 16.40 4.42
N LYS A 195 -2.28 15.86 5.26
CA LYS A 195 -2.59 14.85 6.30
C LYS A 195 -3.36 13.65 5.73
N SER A 196 -3.14 13.35 4.45
CA SER A 196 -3.83 12.27 3.76
C SER A 196 -3.16 10.93 4.05
N THR A 197 -4.00 9.94 4.36
CA THR A 197 -3.62 8.53 4.48
C THR A 197 -4.16 7.74 3.29
N GLY A 198 -4.29 8.35 2.12
CA GLY A 198 -4.91 7.71 0.95
C GLY A 198 -4.52 8.36 -0.37
N GLY A 199 -5.22 7.94 -1.44
CA GLY A 199 -5.14 8.62 -2.73
C GLY A 199 -5.57 10.08 -2.57
N MET A 200 -4.70 11.00 -2.97
CA MET A 200 -4.93 12.44 -2.88
C MET A 200 -5.62 12.93 -4.14
N LYS A 201 -6.48 13.93 -4.00
CA LYS A 201 -6.98 14.68 -5.15
C LYS A 201 -6.16 15.96 -5.29
N VAL A 202 -5.88 16.36 -6.52
CA VAL A 202 -5.13 17.59 -6.82
C VAL A 202 -5.80 18.82 -6.19
N GLU A 203 -7.13 18.82 -6.08
CA GLU A 203 -7.90 19.90 -5.44
C GLU A 203 -7.57 20.07 -3.95
N ASP A 204 -7.20 18.99 -3.25
CA ASP A 204 -6.89 18.99 -1.82
C ASP A 204 -5.42 19.36 -1.54
N VAL A 205 -4.58 19.45 -2.58
CA VAL A 205 -3.14 19.76 -2.47
C VAL A 205 -2.95 21.27 -2.34
N PRO A 206 -2.12 21.77 -1.38
CA PRO A 206 -1.83 23.19 -1.28
C PRO A 206 -1.18 23.75 -2.55
N GLU A 207 -1.51 24.98 -2.92
CA GLU A 207 -1.07 25.60 -4.19
C GLU A 207 0.44 25.51 -4.42
N ALA A 208 1.24 25.71 -3.38
CA ALA A 208 2.70 25.61 -3.43
C ALA A 208 3.24 24.24 -3.85
N TYR A 209 2.44 23.18 -3.74
CA TYR A 209 2.83 21.80 -4.05
C TYR A 209 2.07 21.19 -5.24
N LYS A 210 1.04 21.86 -5.78
CA LYS A 210 0.18 21.29 -6.82
C LYS A 210 0.94 20.88 -8.08
N GLU A 211 1.74 21.79 -8.64
CA GLU A 211 2.47 21.51 -9.87
C GLU A 211 3.49 20.38 -9.67
N ARG A 212 4.24 20.44 -8.56
CA ARG A 212 5.20 19.40 -8.17
C ARG A 212 4.52 18.03 -8.01
N PHE A 213 3.33 18.01 -7.40
CA PHE A 213 2.52 16.80 -7.22
C PHE A 213 2.03 16.23 -8.56
N ILE A 214 1.49 17.06 -9.45
CA ILE A 214 0.99 16.64 -10.76
C ILE A 214 2.13 16.03 -11.59
N GLN A 215 3.31 16.64 -11.56
CA GLN A 215 4.48 16.12 -12.28
C GLN A 215 4.95 14.79 -11.69
N ALA A 216 5.00 14.67 -10.36
CA ALA A 216 5.32 13.42 -9.68
C ALA A 216 4.33 12.30 -10.02
N GLU A 217 3.02 12.56 -9.96
CA GLU A 217 1.99 11.56 -10.32
C GLU A 217 2.13 11.10 -11.77
N ARG A 218 2.30 12.04 -12.71
CA ARG A 218 2.50 11.70 -14.13
C ARG A 218 3.73 10.83 -14.35
N PHE A 219 4.83 11.14 -13.67
CA PHE A 219 6.05 10.38 -13.80
C PHE A 219 5.93 8.99 -13.15
N MET A 220 5.26 8.89 -12.00
CA MET A 220 4.95 7.60 -11.38
C MET A 220 4.03 6.75 -12.27
N GLU A 221 3.02 7.33 -12.93
CA GLU A 221 2.18 6.61 -13.91
C GLU A 221 3.00 6.11 -15.12
N TYR A 222 3.94 6.91 -15.63
CA TYR A 222 4.87 6.50 -16.69
C TYR A 222 5.75 5.31 -16.28
N VAL A 223 6.31 5.33 -15.07
CA VAL A 223 7.12 4.21 -14.55
C VAL A 223 6.25 2.96 -14.35
N ASP A 224 5.05 3.12 -13.80
CA ASP A 224 4.09 2.02 -13.58
C ASP A 224 3.72 1.29 -14.89
N GLU A 225 3.63 2.01 -16.01
CA GLU A 225 3.41 1.40 -17.34
C GLU A 225 4.61 0.58 -17.83
N LYS A 226 5.83 0.93 -17.42
CA LYS A 226 7.06 0.24 -17.84
C LYS A 226 7.35 -1.02 -17.04
N VAL A 227 7.00 -1.03 -15.75
CA VAL A 227 7.38 -2.10 -14.81
C VAL A 227 6.33 -3.20 -14.65
N ARG A 228 5.08 -2.93 -15.07
CA ARG A 228 3.97 -3.91 -15.04
C ARG A 228 4.02 -4.97 -16.14
#